data_AF-A0A822CU71-F1
#
_entry.id   AF-A0A822CU71-F1
#
_cell.length_a   1.000
_cell.length_b   1.000
_cell.length_c   1.000
_cell.angle_alpha   90.00
_cell.angle_beta   90.00
_cell.angle_gamma   90.00
#
_symmetry.space_group_name_H-M   'P 1'
#
loop_
_entity.id
_entity.type
_entity.pdbx_description
1 polymer ?
#
loop_
_entity_poly.entity_id
_entity_poly.type
_entity_poly.pdbx_seq_one_letter_code
_entity_poly.pdbx_strand_id
1 'polypeptide(L)'
;MYTQIFKEILLDMEHDQQDIKDLVTFWQQQYQGNEKALKIIDEFQDTYRPSNAIWWYTSQCFTYQIINQALRTLDGDIIIRMGFYLCDVHRQIEELYNKQINQYHGAPDMVGVLFQMTIDPTKSSTPFASIREVSYYQEEEEILFSMHTVFRIGEVRKIDPKNPLYEVDLKLTADDDQQLHQLTNRIRQETCGRTGWDRMGQLL
;
A
#
# COMPACT_ATOMS: atom_id res chain seq x y z
N MET A 1 -6.24 -17.32 -2.63
CA MET A 1 -6.53 -18.66 -2.05
C MET A 1 -5.52 -18.99 -0.96
N TYR A 2 -4.20 -19.04 -1.23
CA TYR A 2 -3.16 -19.25 -0.20
C TYR A 2 -3.19 -18.20 0.92
N THR A 3 -3.32 -16.92 0.58
CA THR A 3 -3.42 -15.82 1.55
C THR A 3 -4.66 -15.86 2.44
N GLN A 4 -5.74 -16.50 1.96
CA GLN A 4 -7.00 -16.60 2.71
C GLN A 4 -6.96 -17.75 3.73
N ILE A 5 -6.44 -18.91 3.32
CA ILE A 5 -6.16 -20.03 4.24
C ILE A 5 -5.11 -19.60 5.27
N PHE A 6 -4.10 -18.85 4.86
CA PHE A 6 -3.06 -18.35 5.77
C PHE A 6 -3.61 -17.35 6.80
N LYS A 7 -4.53 -16.47 6.38
CA LYS A 7 -5.29 -15.61 7.30
C LYS A 7 -6.10 -16.44 8.30
N GLU A 8 -6.81 -17.47 7.85
CA GLU A 8 -7.60 -18.35 8.74
C GLU A 8 -6.70 -19.04 9.78
N ILE A 9 -5.56 -19.58 9.34
CA ILE A 9 -4.57 -20.20 10.24
C ILE A 9 -4.07 -19.20 11.28
N LEU A 10 -3.68 -17.99 10.88
CA LEU A 10 -3.20 -16.96 11.81
C LEU A 10 -4.26 -16.56 12.84
N LEU A 11 -5.53 -16.49 12.44
CA LEU A 11 -6.62 -16.12 13.34
C LEU A 11 -7.00 -17.22 14.34
N ASP A 12 -6.72 -18.47 14.01
CA ASP A 12 -6.93 -19.64 14.88
C ASP A 12 -5.77 -19.90 15.85
N MET A 13 -4.65 -19.18 15.70
CA MET A 13 -3.50 -19.30 16.60
C MET A 13 -3.80 -18.65 17.96
N GLU A 14 -3.53 -19.39 19.03
CA GLU A 14 -3.55 -18.82 20.39
C GLU A 14 -2.30 -17.97 20.60
N HIS A 15 -2.51 -16.77 21.14
CA HIS A 15 -1.44 -15.82 21.44
C HIS A 15 -1.46 -15.44 22.91
N ASP A 16 -0.29 -15.32 23.51
CA ASP A 16 -0.14 -14.96 24.92
C ASP A 16 0.74 -13.70 25.12
N GLN A 17 0.95 -13.31 26.38
CA GLN A 17 1.79 -12.15 26.68
C GLN A 17 3.29 -12.38 26.45
N GLN A 18 3.72 -13.63 26.27
CA GLN A 18 5.10 -13.97 25.94
C GLN A 18 5.40 -13.59 24.49
N ASP A 19 4.44 -13.75 23.57
CA ASP A 19 4.58 -13.35 22.17
C ASP A 19 4.95 -11.86 22.00
N ILE A 20 4.37 -10.98 22.84
CA ILE A 20 4.70 -9.54 22.84
C ILE A 20 6.17 -9.32 23.23
N LYS A 21 6.65 -10.02 24.28
CA LYS A 21 8.04 -9.88 24.74
C LYS A 21 9.02 -10.43 23.73
N ASP A 22 8.67 -11.53 23.08
CA ASP A 22 9.50 -12.17 22.06
C ASP A 22 9.60 -11.27 20.83
N LEU A 23 8.50 -10.63 20.41
CA LEU A 23 8.49 -9.66 19.32
C LEU A 23 9.30 -8.40 19.65
N VAL A 24 9.15 -7.85 20.86
CA VAL A 24 9.94 -6.70 21.32
C VAL A 24 11.43 -7.04 21.34
N THR A 25 11.80 -8.22 21.83
CA THR A 25 13.18 -8.69 21.85
C THR A 25 13.74 -8.79 20.43
N PHE A 26 12.96 -9.34 19.50
CA PHE A 26 13.32 -9.43 18.08
C PHE A 26 13.56 -8.04 17.46
N TRP A 27 12.66 -7.08 17.69
CA TRP A 27 12.84 -5.71 17.20
C TRP A 27 14.03 -4.99 17.84
N GLN A 28 14.27 -5.15 19.15
CA GLN A 28 15.43 -4.58 19.82
C GLN A 28 16.75 -5.10 19.23
N GLN A 29 16.80 -6.39 18.83
CA GLN A 29 17.95 -6.97 18.16
C GLN A 29 18.13 -6.45 16.73
N GLN A 30 17.03 -6.33 15.97
CA GLN A 30 17.07 -5.87 14.58
C GLN A 30 17.46 -4.38 14.46
N TYR A 31 17.08 -3.55 15.43
CA TYR A 31 17.33 -2.10 15.44
C TYR A 31 18.44 -1.66 16.40
N GLN A 32 19.39 -2.56 16.72
CA GLN A 32 20.55 -2.22 17.53
C GLN A 32 21.31 -1.01 16.94
N GLY A 33 21.48 0.05 17.74
CA GLY A 33 22.15 1.29 17.34
C GLY A 33 21.24 2.38 16.78
N ASN A 34 19.94 2.14 16.59
CA ASN A 34 18.97 3.18 16.25
C ASN A 34 18.21 3.64 17.51
N GLU A 35 18.74 4.65 18.20
CA GLU A 35 18.15 5.17 19.45
C GLU A 35 16.68 5.61 19.30
N LYS A 36 16.31 6.16 18.13
CA LYS A 36 14.93 6.58 17.87
C LYS A 36 13.99 5.38 17.79
N ALA A 37 14.40 4.33 17.07
CA ALA A 37 13.61 3.11 16.95
C ALA A 37 13.50 2.38 18.30
N LEU A 38 14.60 2.27 19.06
CA LEU A 38 14.62 1.65 20.39
C LEU A 38 13.65 2.34 21.35
N LYS A 39 13.64 3.68 21.39
CA LYS A 39 12.68 4.44 22.21
C LYS A 39 11.22 4.15 21.86
N ILE A 40 10.93 3.97 20.57
CA ILE A 40 9.58 3.63 20.10
C ILE A 40 9.22 2.18 20.46
N ILE A 41 10.19 1.25 20.39
CA ILE A 41 10.00 -0.14 20.82
C ILE A 41 9.68 -0.20 22.32
N ASP A 42 10.38 0.57 23.14
CA ASP A 42 10.12 0.63 24.58
C ASP A 42 8.72 1.23 24.86
N GLU A 43 8.33 2.30 24.13
CA GLU A 43 6.99 2.87 24.23
C GLU A 43 5.90 1.87 23.79
N PHE A 44 6.16 1.09 22.74
CA PHE A 44 5.27 0.01 22.32
C PHE A 44 5.12 -1.03 23.43
N GLN A 45 6.22 -1.51 24.01
CA GLN A 45 6.19 -2.52 25.06
C GLN A 45 5.34 -2.09 26.26
N ASP A 46 5.43 -0.81 26.66
CA ASP A 46 4.76 -0.29 27.84
C ASP A 46 3.29 0.10 27.61
N THR A 47 2.95 0.53 26.40
CA THR A 47 1.65 1.14 26.09
C THR A 47 0.79 0.36 25.11
N TYR A 48 1.33 -0.69 24.48
CA TYR A 48 0.59 -1.53 23.56
C TYR A 48 -0.60 -2.19 24.25
N ARG A 49 -1.75 -2.13 23.57
CA ARG A 49 -2.98 -2.81 23.95
C ARG A 49 -3.64 -3.36 22.69
N PRO A 50 -4.34 -4.50 22.78
CA PRO A 50 -5.15 -5.00 21.67
C PRO A 50 -6.17 -3.99 21.13
N SER A 51 -6.52 -2.95 21.90
CA SER A 51 -7.45 -1.88 21.49
C SER A 51 -6.79 -0.68 20.78
N ASN A 52 -5.45 -0.58 20.74
CA ASN A 52 -4.72 0.49 20.05
C ASN A 52 -3.74 -0.02 18.95
N ALA A 53 -3.75 -1.31 18.64
CA ALA A 53 -3.01 -1.93 17.53
C ALA A 53 -3.05 -1.15 16.18
N ILE A 54 -4.21 -0.64 15.71
CA ILE A 54 -4.25 0.16 14.47
C ILE A 54 -3.45 1.47 14.58
N TRP A 55 -3.47 2.11 15.75
CA TRP A 55 -2.66 3.33 15.99
C TRP A 55 -1.18 3.02 15.83
N TRP A 56 -0.72 1.91 16.42
CA TRP A 56 0.65 1.45 16.25
C TRP A 56 0.98 1.04 14.82
N TYR A 57 0.01 0.51 14.07
CA TYR A 57 0.21 0.09 12.69
C TYR A 57 0.36 1.27 11.73
N THR A 58 -0.33 2.37 12.04
CA THR A 58 -0.35 3.61 11.22
C THR A 58 0.63 4.67 11.69
N SER A 59 1.17 4.54 12.91
CA SER A 59 2.21 5.41 13.44
C SER A 59 3.46 5.35 12.55
N GLN A 60 4.22 6.46 12.46
CA GLN A 60 5.46 6.56 11.66
C GLN A 60 6.62 5.78 12.30
N CYS A 61 6.44 4.47 12.53
CA CYS A 61 7.48 3.60 13.06
C CYS A 61 7.68 2.34 12.19
N PHE A 62 8.64 1.52 12.59
CA PHE A 62 9.09 0.34 11.86
C PHE A 62 8.02 -0.76 11.74
N THR A 63 6.95 -0.73 12.53
CA THR A 63 5.88 -1.75 12.50
C THR A 63 5.17 -1.80 11.15
N TYR A 64 4.82 -0.64 10.58
CA TYR A 64 4.22 -0.55 9.24
C TYR A 64 5.15 -1.16 8.19
N GLN A 65 6.43 -0.82 8.25
CA GLN A 65 7.43 -1.28 7.28
C GLN A 65 7.60 -2.80 7.36
N ILE A 66 7.84 -3.34 8.56
CA ILE A 66 8.07 -4.78 8.78
C ILE A 66 6.84 -5.62 8.43
N ILE A 67 5.63 -5.17 8.80
CA ILE A 67 4.39 -5.88 8.47
C ILE A 67 4.16 -5.92 6.96
N ASN A 68 4.23 -4.76 6.29
CA ASN A 68 3.97 -4.72 4.86
C ASN A 68 5.07 -5.44 4.07
N GLN A 69 6.31 -5.40 4.52
CA GLN A 69 7.39 -6.24 4.02
C GLN A 69 7.06 -7.73 4.16
N ALA A 70 6.74 -8.19 5.38
CA ALA A 70 6.60 -9.61 5.66
C ALA A 70 5.40 -10.20 4.91
N LEU A 71 4.28 -9.48 4.87
CA LEU A 71 3.10 -9.88 4.10
C LEU A 71 3.37 -9.93 2.59
N ARG A 72 4.20 -9.01 2.09
CA ARG A 72 4.51 -8.92 0.66
C ARG A 72 5.52 -9.98 0.20
N THR A 73 6.52 -10.25 1.04
CA THR A 73 7.54 -11.29 0.79
C THR A 73 7.09 -12.69 1.22
N LEU A 74 5.95 -12.80 1.90
CA LEU A 74 5.44 -14.03 2.54
C LEU A 74 6.44 -14.64 3.53
N ASP A 75 7.16 -13.80 4.28
CA ASP A 75 8.09 -14.25 5.32
C ASP A 75 7.32 -14.88 6.49
N GLY A 76 7.23 -16.21 6.48
CA GLY A 76 6.48 -16.97 7.47
C GLY A 76 6.97 -16.79 8.91
N ASP A 77 8.27 -16.61 9.16
CA ASP A 77 8.80 -16.45 10.52
C ASP A 77 8.37 -15.10 11.10
N ILE A 78 8.52 -14.02 10.33
CA ILE A 78 8.09 -12.69 10.75
C ILE A 78 6.57 -12.62 10.90
N ILE A 79 5.82 -13.21 9.98
CA ILE A 79 4.35 -13.21 10.07
C ILE A 79 3.87 -14.01 11.29
N ILE A 80 4.47 -15.16 11.60
CA ILE A 80 4.13 -15.95 12.80
C ILE A 80 4.46 -15.15 14.07
N ARG A 81 5.64 -14.53 14.17
CA ARG A 81 6.03 -13.70 15.33
C ARG A 81 5.12 -12.50 15.54
N MET A 82 4.63 -11.92 14.46
CA MET A 82 3.66 -10.82 14.51
C MET A 82 2.21 -11.29 14.49
N GLY A 83 1.94 -12.60 14.57
CA GLY A 83 0.61 -13.17 14.45
C GLY A 83 -0.38 -12.50 15.39
N PHE A 84 -0.01 -12.36 16.67
CA PHE A 84 -0.87 -11.71 17.67
C PHE A 84 -1.21 -10.27 17.28
N TYR A 85 -0.23 -9.55 16.75
CA TYR A 85 -0.37 -8.14 16.40
C TYR A 85 -1.23 -7.97 15.16
N LEU A 86 -1.04 -8.82 14.15
CA LEU A 86 -1.89 -8.90 12.96
C LEU A 86 -3.33 -9.29 13.31
N CYS A 87 -3.52 -10.21 14.25
CA CYS A 87 -4.83 -10.61 14.78
C CYS A 87 -5.51 -9.43 15.51
N ASP A 88 -4.79 -8.67 16.32
CA ASP A 88 -5.33 -7.50 17.02
C ASP A 88 -5.67 -6.35 16.05
N VAL A 89 -4.82 -6.10 15.04
CA VAL A 89 -5.12 -5.16 13.94
C VAL A 89 -6.36 -5.63 13.18
N HIS A 90 -6.44 -6.92 12.85
CA HIS A 90 -7.59 -7.51 12.16
C HIS A 90 -8.88 -7.34 12.98
N ARG A 91 -8.84 -7.69 14.27
CA ARG A 91 -9.99 -7.58 15.17
C ARG A 91 -10.45 -6.14 15.29
N GLN A 92 -9.55 -5.17 15.41
CA GLN A 92 -9.94 -3.75 15.41
C GLN A 92 -10.55 -3.30 14.08
N ILE A 93 -10.04 -3.79 12.94
CA ILE A 93 -10.65 -3.52 11.63
C ILE A 93 -12.06 -4.11 11.60
N GLU A 94 -12.26 -5.34 12.08
CA GLU A 94 -13.57 -5.98 12.17
C GLU A 94 -14.50 -5.23 13.14
N GLU A 95 -14.02 -4.78 14.29
CA GLU A 95 -14.79 -3.97 15.22
C GLU A 95 -15.20 -2.63 14.62
N LEU A 96 -14.28 -1.94 13.93
CA LEU A 96 -14.57 -0.69 13.23
C LEU A 96 -15.52 -0.93 12.07
N TYR A 97 -15.35 -2.00 11.31
CA TYR A 97 -16.25 -2.42 10.24
C TYR A 97 -17.65 -2.73 10.78
N ASN A 98 -17.74 -3.49 11.88
CA ASN A 98 -19.03 -3.81 12.51
C ASN A 98 -19.66 -2.57 13.14
N LYS A 99 -18.89 -1.66 13.74
CA LYS A 99 -19.39 -0.37 14.20
C LYS A 99 -19.87 0.47 13.02
N GLN A 100 -19.11 0.51 11.93
CA GLN A 100 -19.48 1.19 10.69
C GLN A 100 -20.78 0.60 10.16
N ILE A 101 -20.89 -0.71 9.96
CA ILE A 101 -22.08 -1.42 9.46
C ILE A 101 -23.29 -1.31 10.40
N ASN A 102 -23.10 -1.45 11.71
CA ASN A 102 -24.19 -1.41 12.69
C ASN A 102 -24.66 0.03 13.01
N GLN A 103 -23.77 1.03 12.87
CA GLN A 103 -24.16 2.46 12.81
C GLN A 103 -24.59 2.86 11.39
N TYR A 104 -24.33 2.01 10.39
CA TYR A 104 -24.80 2.16 9.02
C TYR A 104 -26.29 1.82 8.99
N HIS A 105 -27.08 2.83 9.33
CA HIS A 105 -28.33 3.04 8.64
C HIS A 105 -28.03 3.55 7.23
N GLY A 106 -27.28 2.79 6.42
CA GLY A 106 -26.92 3.15 5.04
C GLY A 106 -26.64 4.63 4.85
N ALA A 107 -25.45 5.13 5.20
CA ALA A 107 -25.03 6.36 4.53
C ALA A 107 -24.90 5.97 3.04
N PRO A 108 -25.72 6.50 2.12
CA PRO A 108 -25.79 6.01 0.73
C PRO A 108 -24.48 6.21 -0.07
N ASP A 109 -23.46 6.83 0.53
CA ASP A 109 -22.46 7.61 -0.19
C ASP A 109 -21.01 7.09 -0.07
N MET A 110 -20.74 5.97 0.60
CA MET A 110 -19.39 5.35 0.59
C MET A 110 -19.38 3.98 -0.07
N VAL A 111 -18.40 3.79 -0.96
CA VAL A 111 -18.19 2.59 -1.78
C VAL A 111 -16.73 2.15 -1.71
N GLY A 112 -16.49 0.84 -1.62
CA GLY A 112 -15.15 0.26 -1.75
C GLY A 112 -14.71 0.26 -3.21
N VAL A 113 -13.43 0.57 -3.46
CA VAL A 113 -12.87 0.62 -4.81
C VAL A 113 -11.54 -0.16 -4.86
N LEU A 114 -11.44 -1.10 -5.79
CA LEU A 114 -10.23 -1.85 -6.13
C LEU A 114 -9.71 -1.35 -7.47
N PHE A 115 -8.50 -0.81 -7.50
CA PHE A 115 -7.86 -0.40 -8.75
C PHE A 115 -7.04 -1.56 -9.33
N GLN A 116 -7.28 -1.90 -10.60
CA GLN A 116 -6.52 -2.90 -11.34
C GLN A 116 -5.71 -2.22 -12.44
N MET A 117 -4.40 -2.39 -12.45
CA MET A 117 -3.50 -1.86 -13.48
C MET A 117 -2.88 -3.01 -14.27
N THR A 118 -3.06 -3.02 -15.59
CA THR A 118 -2.41 -4.00 -16.48
C THR A 118 -1.47 -3.27 -17.43
N ILE A 119 -0.19 -3.59 -17.37
CA ILE A 119 0.84 -2.89 -18.14
C ILE A 119 1.61 -3.88 -19.02
N ASP A 120 1.61 -3.61 -20.32
CA ASP A 120 2.43 -4.34 -21.29
C ASP A 120 3.77 -3.61 -21.46
N PRO A 121 4.88 -4.15 -20.90
CA PRO A 121 6.19 -3.50 -21.00
C PRO A 121 6.69 -3.39 -22.43
N THR A 122 6.17 -4.19 -23.37
CA THR A 122 6.59 -4.16 -24.78
C THR A 122 5.94 -3.04 -25.57
N LYS A 123 4.87 -2.44 -25.03
CA LYS A 123 4.10 -1.40 -25.68
C LYS A 123 4.21 -0.04 -24.98
N SER A 124 4.54 -0.03 -23.69
CA SER A 124 4.63 1.18 -22.86
C SER A 124 5.64 2.20 -23.39
N SER A 125 5.14 3.34 -23.91
CA SER A 125 5.98 4.52 -24.17
C SER A 125 6.40 5.27 -22.90
N THR A 126 5.86 4.89 -21.75
CA THR A 126 6.21 5.47 -20.45
C THR A 126 7.16 4.55 -19.69
N PRO A 127 8.36 5.03 -19.33
CA PRO A 127 9.27 4.25 -18.49
C PRO A 127 8.64 3.96 -17.13
N PHE A 128 8.74 2.70 -16.71
CA PHE A 128 8.49 2.26 -15.36
C PHE A 128 9.52 1.19 -15.01
N ALA A 129 9.84 1.06 -13.73
CA ALA A 129 10.79 0.07 -13.27
C ALA A 129 10.36 -0.45 -11.90
N SER A 130 10.65 -1.73 -11.65
CA SER A 130 10.76 -2.17 -10.27
C SER A 130 11.94 -1.44 -9.65
N ILE A 131 11.72 -0.81 -8.51
CA ILE A 131 12.79 -0.16 -7.75
C ILE A 131 13.26 -1.01 -6.57
N ARG A 132 12.87 -2.29 -6.52
CA ARG A 132 13.20 -3.21 -5.42
C ARG A 132 14.68 -3.17 -5.02
N GLU A 133 15.59 -3.18 -6.01
CA GLU A 133 17.05 -3.22 -5.76
C GLU A 133 17.65 -1.88 -5.31
N VAL A 134 16.92 -0.77 -5.49
CA VAL A 134 17.41 0.60 -5.24
C VAL A 134 16.53 1.39 -4.28
N SER A 135 15.39 0.83 -3.87
CA SER A 135 14.45 1.48 -2.96
C SER A 135 15.06 1.61 -1.57
N TYR A 136 14.70 2.68 -0.87
CA TYR A 136 15.01 2.79 0.55
C TYR A 136 14.37 1.64 1.35
N TYR A 137 13.19 1.18 0.91
CA TYR A 137 12.51 0.03 1.49
C TYR A 137 12.81 -1.22 0.65
N GLN A 138 13.89 -1.91 1.00
CA GLN A 138 14.44 -3.08 0.27
C GLN A 138 13.48 -4.29 0.17
N GLU A 139 12.36 -4.18 0.86
CA GLU A 139 11.46 -5.27 1.20
C GLU A 139 10.03 -4.99 0.70
N GLU A 140 9.89 -3.86 0.00
CA GLU A 140 8.71 -3.52 -0.76
C GLU A 140 8.88 -3.85 -2.25
N GLU A 141 7.79 -4.31 -2.86
CA GLU A 141 7.67 -4.52 -4.30
C GLU A 141 7.03 -3.26 -4.86
N GLU A 142 7.88 -2.27 -5.05
CA GLU A 142 7.49 -0.98 -5.60
C GLU A 142 7.79 -0.95 -7.09
N ILE A 143 6.81 -0.48 -7.84
CA ILE A 143 6.98 -0.09 -9.24
C ILE A 143 6.95 1.43 -9.29
N LEU A 144 8.07 2.02 -9.71
CA LEU A 144 8.15 3.46 -9.94
C LEU A 144 7.83 3.76 -11.40
N PHE A 145 6.84 4.61 -11.58
CA PHE A 145 6.46 5.18 -12.86
C PHE A 145 7.19 6.49 -13.10
N SER A 146 7.65 6.73 -14.33
CA SER A 146 8.24 8.02 -14.68
C SER A 146 7.22 9.16 -14.56
N MET A 147 7.72 10.38 -14.42
CA MET A 147 6.89 11.57 -14.34
C MET A 147 5.95 11.67 -15.55
N HIS A 148 4.72 12.15 -15.32
CA HIS A 148 3.66 12.28 -16.32
C HIS A 148 3.05 10.96 -16.82
N THR A 149 3.20 9.87 -16.07
CA THR A 149 2.39 8.67 -16.28
C THR A 149 0.94 8.96 -15.96
N VAL A 150 0.04 8.78 -16.94
CA VAL A 150 -1.40 8.99 -16.77
C VAL A 150 -2.13 7.68 -17.02
N PHE A 151 -2.98 7.31 -16.07
CA PHE A 151 -3.90 6.18 -16.20
C PHE A 151 -5.31 6.67 -16.47
N ARG A 152 -5.97 6.09 -17.46
CA ARG A 152 -7.39 6.29 -17.75
C ARG A 152 -8.19 5.20 -17.06
N ILE A 153 -9.29 5.59 -16.42
CA ILE A 153 -10.32 4.65 -15.97
C ILE A 153 -10.96 4.01 -17.21
N GLY A 154 -10.77 2.71 -17.35
CA GLY A 154 -11.40 1.87 -18.35
C GLY A 154 -12.79 1.46 -17.89
N GLU A 155 -12.93 0.21 -17.48
CA GLU A 155 -14.19 -0.34 -17.00
C GLU A 155 -14.33 -0.21 -15.48
N VAL A 156 -15.55 0.09 -15.02
CA VAL A 156 -15.91 0.03 -13.60
C VAL A 156 -16.97 -1.03 -13.42
N ARG A 157 -16.67 -2.07 -12.65
CA ARG A 157 -17.56 -3.21 -12.44
C ARG A 157 -17.78 -3.48 -10.96
N LYS A 158 -19.01 -3.82 -10.58
CA LYS A 158 -19.31 -4.22 -9.20
C LYS A 158 -18.85 -5.66 -8.98
N ILE A 159 -18.02 -5.89 -7.97
CA ILE A 159 -17.45 -7.22 -7.66
C ILE A 159 -18.48 -8.08 -6.91
N ASP A 160 -19.24 -7.49 -5.99
CA ASP A 160 -20.22 -8.19 -5.17
C ASP A 160 -21.61 -7.54 -5.29
N PRO A 161 -22.68 -8.29 -5.63
CA PRO A 161 -24.04 -7.75 -5.64
C PRO A 161 -24.49 -7.17 -4.29
N LYS A 162 -24.05 -7.77 -3.18
CA LYS A 162 -24.50 -7.45 -1.81
C LYS A 162 -23.69 -6.33 -1.16
N ASN A 163 -22.45 -6.12 -1.58
CA ASN A 163 -21.55 -5.12 -1.00
C ASN A 163 -21.18 -4.05 -2.04
N PRO A 164 -21.05 -2.77 -1.67
CA PRO A 164 -20.70 -1.71 -2.62
C PRO A 164 -19.19 -1.73 -2.94
N LEU A 165 -18.68 -2.83 -3.48
CA LEU A 165 -17.28 -2.98 -3.92
C LEU A 165 -17.20 -2.93 -5.45
N TYR A 166 -16.44 -1.98 -5.96
CA TYR A 166 -16.21 -1.78 -7.37
C TYR A 166 -14.76 -2.07 -7.73
N GLU A 167 -14.54 -2.81 -8.80
CA GLU A 167 -13.26 -2.86 -9.48
C GLU A 167 -13.22 -1.78 -10.55
N VAL A 168 -12.11 -1.06 -10.60
CA VAL A 168 -11.83 -0.01 -11.56
C VAL A 168 -10.58 -0.41 -12.33
N ASP A 169 -10.76 -0.76 -13.59
CA ASP A 169 -9.66 -1.05 -14.52
C ASP A 169 -8.98 0.27 -14.91
N LEU A 170 -7.65 0.30 -14.79
CA LEU A 170 -6.80 1.44 -15.10
C LEU A 170 -5.89 1.09 -16.28
N LYS A 171 -6.02 1.87 -17.35
CA LYS A 171 -5.26 1.69 -18.60
C LYS A 171 -4.24 2.81 -18.76
N LEU A 172 -3.00 2.45 -19.08
CA LEU A 172 -1.96 3.43 -19.38
C LEU A 172 -2.28 4.18 -20.68
N THR A 173 -2.30 5.51 -20.65
CA THR A 173 -2.81 6.35 -21.74
C THR A 173 -1.85 6.60 -22.91
N ALA A 174 -0.59 6.22 -22.78
CA ALA A 174 0.45 6.74 -23.65
C ALA A 174 0.52 6.07 -25.04
N ASP A 175 -0.13 4.92 -25.24
CA ASP A 175 0.08 4.11 -26.46
C ASP A 175 -1.14 3.98 -27.38
N ASP A 176 -2.34 4.30 -26.91
CA ASP A 176 -3.58 4.19 -27.70
C ASP A 176 -4.41 5.50 -27.75
N ASP A 177 -4.01 6.54 -27.01
CA ASP A 177 -4.73 7.81 -26.98
C ASP A 177 -4.29 8.79 -28.07
N GLN A 178 -4.95 8.69 -29.22
CA GLN A 178 -4.74 9.58 -30.35
C GLN A 178 -4.96 11.06 -30.02
N GLN A 179 -5.86 11.40 -29.09
CA GLN A 179 -6.14 12.79 -28.72
C GLN A 179 -5.03 13.38 -27.85
N LEU A 180 -4.57 12.62 -26.85
CA LEU A 180 -3.46 13.02 -25.99
C LEU A 180 -2.17 13.17 -26.80
N HIS A 181 -1.96 12.28 -27.78
CA HIS A 181 -0.83 12.36 -28.69
C HIS A 181 -0.87 13.63 -29.56
N GLN A 182 -2.04 13.96 -30.13
CA GLN A 182 -2.22 15.17 -30.94
C GLN A 182 -2.00 16.45 -30.13
N LEU A 183 -2.56 16.53 -28.92
CA LEU A 183 -2.37 17.66 -28.02
C LEU A 183 -0.90 17.83 -27.63
N THR A 184 -0.24 16.72 -27.25
CA THR A 184 1.18 16.73 -26.87
C THR A 184 2.06 17.21 -28.01
N ASN A 185 1.79 16.77 -29.25
CA ASN A 185 2.54 17.22 -30.42
C ASN A 185 2.31 18.70 -30.74
N ARG A 186 1.08 19.20 -30.56
CA ARG A 186 0.77 20.62 -30.74
C ARG A 186 1.49 21.50 -29.72
N ILE A 187 1.46 21.12 -28.44
CA ILE A 187 2.20 21.83 -27.39
C ILE A 187 3.70 21.84 -27.68
N ARG A 188 4.27 20.72 -28.19
CA ARG A 188 5.68 20.67 -28.60
C ARG A 188 6.01 21.62 -29.75
N GLN A 189 5.11 21.79 -30.71
CA GLN A 189 5.28 22.74 -31.82
C GLN A 189 5.19 24.19 -31.34
N GLU A 190 4.25 24.47 -30.44
CA GLU A 190 4.03 25.81 -29.88
C GLU A 190 5.14 26.22 -28.88
N THR A 191 5.80 25.24 -28.24
CA THR A 191 6.92 25.45 -27.31
C THR A 191 8.30 25.13 -27.92
N CYS A 192 8.51 25.51 -29.18
CA CYS A 192 9.80 25.36 -29.84
C CYS A 192 10.80 26.44 -29.39
N GLY A 193 11.97 26.00 -28.92
CA GLY A 193 13.04 26.88 -28.42
C GLY A 193 14.40 26.21 -28.52
N ARG A 194 15.48 27.00 -28.42
CA ARG A 194 16.86 26.49 -28.56
C ARG A 194 17.32 25.78 -27.28
N THR A 195 16.80 26.18 -26.13
CA THR A 195 17.14 25.63 -24.82
C THR A 195 15.89 25.24 -24.03
N GLY A 196 16.05 24.41 -23.00
CA GLY A 196 14.95 24.04 -22.10
C GLY A 196 14.29 25.25 -21.44
N TRP A 197 15.06 26.29 -21.11
CA TRP A 197 14.57 27.53 -20.52
C TRP A 197 13.68 28.33 -21.49
N ASP A 198 14.06 28.40 -22.78
CA ASP A 198 13.25 29.08 -23.80
C ASP A 198 11.88 28.42 -23.93
N ARG A 199 11.87 27.07 -23.94
CA ARG A 199 10.65 26.26 -24.05
C ARG A 199 9.78 26.39 -22.80
N MET A 200 10.41 26.45 -21.62
CA MET A 200 9.71 26.65 -20.34
C MET A 200 9.04 28.03 -20.27
N GLY A 201 9.73 29.08 -20.72
CA GLY A 201 9.18 30.44 -20.78
C GLY A 201 8.04 30.62 -21.78
N GLN A 202 7.90 29.73 -22.76
CA GLN A 202 6.77 29.69 -23.69
C GLN A 202 5.59 28.87 -23.15
N LEU A 203 5.83 28.02 -22.14
CA LEU A 203 4.82 27.14 -21.55
C LEU A 203 4.10 27.78 -20.35
N LEU A 204 4.72 28.78 -19.70
CA LEU A 204 4.19 29.57 -18.58
C LEU A 204 3.48 30.83 -19.07
#